data_AF-A0A518IKG8-F1
#
_entry.id   AF-A0A518IKG8-F1
#
_cell.length_a   1.000
_cell.length_b   1.000
_cell.length_c   1.000
_cell.angle_alpha   90.00
_cell.angle_beta   90.00
_cell.angle_gamma   90.00
#
_symmetry.space_group_name_H-M   'P 1'
#
loop_
_entity.id
_entity.type
_entity.pdbx_description
1 polymer ?
#
loop_
_entity_poly.entity_id
_entity_poly.type
_entity_poly.pdbx_seq_one_letter_code
_entity_poly.pdbx_strand_id
1 'polypeptide(L)'
;MTDSQNKIELKNPVIAAILAFLIPGAGHFYQGRNFKATIYCFCILSTFFCGMALGDWKTVYYQSQPGKRTLGYFAQVGVGLPALPALVQTSRYNKLVSPSNQNRNDVDSNYFESHPYRTEMPLEAPFKGTLLDRGEDGKNISGKLEGYIKLKTVPSDFGTAISGTFEGTLDNKPISALNLSDPVGIGLPLGGDKERVLECAVVREVNGRQTDTGHIEGSIPRPFLNWFEMPLSNRELDDINKKLGKRYEFAVVFTWIAGLLNLLVIWDAFEGPAYGKGDEEEAAPQKKPVADPKT
;
A
#
# COMPACT_ATOMS: atom_id res chain seq x y z
N MET A 1 11.86 -51.27 31.99
CA MET A 1 10.77 -51.05 31.01
C MET A 1 10.14 -49.70 31.32
N THR A 2 10.61 -48.63 30.68
CA THR A 2 9.99 -47.30 30.72
C THR A 2 10.36 -46.55 29.45
N ASP A 3 9.89 -47.06 28.31
CA ASP A 3 9.81 -46.31 27.06
C ASP A 3 8.42 -45.67 27.00
N SER A 4 8.25 -44.52 27.66
CA SER A 4 7.07 -43.67 27.48
C SER A 4 7.53 -42.38 26.78
N GLN A 5 7.62 -42.41 25.46
CA GLN A 5 6.60 -41.82 24.59
C GLN A 5 6.21 -40.38 24.93
N ASN A 6 7.11 -39.44 24.65
CA ASN A 6 6.73 -38.06 24.32
C ASN A 6 6.86 -37.85 22.80
N LYS A 7 6.25 -38.75 21.99
CA LYS A 7 6.05 -38.49 20.57
C LYS A 7 4.84 -37.57 20.45
N ILE A 8 5.08 -36.29 20.21
CA ILE A 8 4.03 -35.34 19.84
C ILE A 8 3.33 -35.90 18.60
N GLU A 9 2.04 -36.23 18.71
CA GLU A 9 1.24 -36.63 17.55
C GLU A 9 1.11 -35.45 16.59
N LEU A 10 1.81 -35.53 15.46
CA LEU A 10 1.73 -34.51 14.42
C LEU A 10 0.41 -34.68 13.68
N LYS A 11 -0.38 -33.61 13.64
CA LYS A 11 -1.56 -33.52 12.78
C LYS A 11 -1.16 -33.52 11.30
N ASN A 12 -2.16 -33.55 10.41
CA ASN A 12 -1.95 -33.59 8.97
C ASN A 12 -0.90 -32.55 8.48
N PRO A 13 0.23 -33.01 7.90
CA PRO A 13 1.34 -32.14 7.51
C PRO A 13 1.01 -31.20 6.36
N VAL A 14 0.13 -31.63 5.44
CA VAL A 14 -0.31 -30.80 4.30
C VAL A 14 -1.09 -29.58 4.81
N ILE A 15 -2.00 -29.81 5.77
CA ILE A 15 -2.78 -28.72 6.38
C ILE A 15 -1.84 -27.78 7.15
N ALA A 16 -0.85 -28.31 7.86
CA ALA A 16 0.14 -27.49 8.55
C ALA A 16 0.94 -26.60 7.56
N ALA A 17 1.37 -27.14 6.43
CA ALA A 17 2.08 -26.38 5.40
C ALA A 17 1.21 -25.26 4.79
N ILE A 18 -0.05 -25.55 4.46
CA ILE A 18 -0.99 -24.55 3.93
C ILE A 18 -1.22 -23.43 4.96
N LEU A 19 -1.43 -23.78 6.23
CA LEU A 19 -1.62 -22.78 7.29
C LEU A 19 -0.37 -21.94 7.50
N ALA A 20 0.82 -22.54 7.53
CA ALA A 20 2.09 -21.83 7.61
C ALA A 20 2.35 -20.91 6.40
N PHE A 21 1.88 -21.31 5.21
CA PHE A 21 1.93 -20.45 4.03
C PHE A 21 1.00 -19.26 4.16
N LEU A 22 -0.24 -19.44 4.62
CA LEU A 22 -1.20 -18.34 4.74
C LEU A 22 -0.80 -17.33 5.83
N ILE A 23 -0.39 -17.82 6.99
CA ILE A 23 0.03 -17.01 8.13
C ILE A 23 1.31 -17.62 8.71
N PRO A 24 2.42 -16.87 8.74
CA PRO A 24 3.67 -17.35 9.31
C PRO A 24 3.47 -17.92 10.73
N GLY A 25 3.88 -19.17 10.95
CA GLY A 25 3.76 -19.88 12.22
C GLY A 25 2.39 -20.54 12.51
N ALA A 26 1.34 -20.32 11.70
CA ALA A 26 0.03 -20.93 11.96
C ALA A 26 0.02 -22.47 11.80
N GLY A 27 0.84 -23.02 10.91
CA GLY A 27 1.03 -24.47 10.79
C GLY A 27 1.59 -25.11 12.07
N HIS A 28 2.51 -24.41 12.75
CA HIS A 28 3.10 -24.84 14.01
C HIS A 28 2.10 -24.77 15.16
N PHE A 29 1.26 -23.74 15.21
CA PHE A 29 0.13 -23.69 16.15
C PHE A 29 -0.82 -24.86 15.93
N TYR A 30 -1.15 -25.17 14.68
CA TYR A 30 -2.01 -26.31 14.36
C TYR A 30 -1.44 -27.63 14.89
N GLN A 31 -0.12 -27.83 14.78
CA GLN A 31 0.58 -29.02 15.31
C GLN A 31 0.90 -28.96 16.81
N GLY A 32 0.45 -27.93 17.55
CA GLY A 32 0.71 -27.77 18.99
C GLY A 32 2.12 -27.27 19.35
N ARG A 33 2.91 -26.84 18.36
CA ARG A 33 4.28 -26.33 18.52
C ARG A 33 4.28 -24.83 18.79
N ASN A 34 3.67 -24.41 19.90
CA ASN A 34 3.37 -22.99 20.20
C ASN A 34 4.60 -22.08 20.25
N PHE A 35 5.72 -22.53 20.85
CA PHE A 35 6.93 -21.71 20.94
C PHE A 35 7.51 -21.35 19.56
N LYS A 36 7.65 -22.37 18.69
CA LYS A 36 8.07 -22.16 17.30
C LYS A 36 7.10 -21.25 16.56
N ALA A 37 5.80 -21.49 16.71
CA ALA A 37 4.76 -20.70 16.06
C ALA A 37 4.87 -19.21 16.40
N THR A 38 5.04 -18.89 17.69
CA THR A 38 5.22 -17.51 18.17
C THR A 38 6.47 -16.87 17.59
N ILE A 39 7.63 -17.54 17.66
CA ILE A 39 8.89 -17.00 17.13
C ILE A 39 8.79 -16.74 15.63
N TYR A 40 8.28 -17.70 14.85
CA TYR A 40 8.14 -17.54 13.41
C TYR A 40 7.17 -16.43 13.04
N CYS A 41 6.00 -16.39 13.69
CA CYS A 41 5.01 -15.35 13.46
C CYS A 41 5.59 -13.95 13.71
N PHE A 42 6.12 -13.70 14.90
CA PHE A 42 6.64 -12.37 15.24
C PHE A 42 7.88 -12.00 14.44
N CYS A 43 8.83 -12.92 14.23
CA CYS A 43 10.05 -12.63 13.49
C CYS A 43 9.75 -12.29 12.01
N ILE A 44 8.94 -13.12 11.34
CA ILE A 44 8.64 -12.94 9.92
C ILE A 44 7.75 -11.73 9.70
N LEU A 45 6.65 -11.60 10.44
CA LEU A 45 5.74 -10.47 10.26
C LEU A 45 6.38 -9.14 10.65
N SER A 46 7.17 -9.09 11.73
CA SER A 46 7.87 -7.85 12.10
C SER A 46 8.91 -7.47 11.05
N THR A 47 9.66 -8.45 10.52
CA THR A 47 10.63 -8.19 9.43
C THR A 47 9.93 -7.68 8.17
N PHE A 48 8.81 -8.32 7.80
CA PHE A 48 8.01 -7.92 6.64
C PHE A 48 7.44 -6.52 6.79
N PHE A 49 6.75 -6.23 7.89
CA PHE A 49 6.14 -4.92 8.12
C PHE A 49 7.18 -3.82 8.36
N CYS A 50 8.34 -4.14 8.94
CA CYS A 50 9.48 -3.23 8.99
C CYS A 50 9.97 -2.88 7.58
N GLY A 51 10.11 -3.88 6.70
CA GLY A 51 10.42 -3.66 5.28
C GLY A 51 9.38 -2.78 4.59
N MET A 52 8.09 -3.09 4.74
CA MET A 52 7.00 -2.27 4.20
C MET A 52 7.07 -0.82 4.70
N ALA A 53 7.27 -0.61 6.00
CA ALA A 53 7.36 0.72 6.59
C ALA A 53 8.59 1.50 6.11
N LEU A 54 9.75 0.85 5.97
CA LEU A 54 10.99 1.46 5.48
C LEU A 54 10.86 1.94 4.02
N GLY A 55 10.06 1.25 3.21
CA GLY A 55 9.81 1.61 1.81
C GLY A 55 8.46 2.29 1.57
N ASP A 56 7.94 3.02 2.55
CA ASP A 56 6.69 3.80 2.46
C ASP A 56 5.49 3.00 1.92
N TRP A 57 5.43 1.71 2.26
CA TRP A 57 4.41 0.73 1.86
C TRP A 57 4.34 0.43 0.36
N LYS A 58 5.43 0.68 -0.36
CA LYS A 58 5.53 0.52 -1.82
C LYS A 58 6.54 -0.56 -2.25
N THR A 59 6.96 -1.43 -1.35
CA THR A 59 7.99 -2.45 -1.60
C THR A 59 7.45 -3.74 -2.18
N VAL A 60 6.17 -4.04 -1.95
CA VAL A 60 5.53 -5.30 -2.34
C VAL A 60 4.47 -4.99 -3.39
N TYR A 61 4.76 -5.37 -4.63
CA TYR A 61 3.84 -5.28 -5.75
C TYR A 61 4.30 -6.22 -6.87
N TYR A 62 3.35 -6.64 -7.71
CA TYR A 62 3.65 -7.53 -8.84
C TYR A 62 3.45 -6.80 -10.17
N GLN A 63 4.39 -6.99 -11.09
CA GLN A 63 4.26 -6.51 -12.46
C GLN A 63 4.95 -7.50 -13.39
N SER A 64 4.24 -7.89 -14.46
CA SER A 64 4.68 -8.91 -15.42
C SER A 64 4.92 -8.34 -16.83
N GLN A 65 4.65 -7.05 -17.01
CA GLN A 65 4.80 -6.36 -18.30
C GLN A 65 6.26 -6.42 -18.79
N PRO A 66 6.51 -6.63 -20.09
CA PRO A 66 7.85 -6.62 -20.66
C PRO A 66 8.61 -5.33 -20.28
N GLY A 67 9.83 -5.46 -19.76
CA GLY A 67 10.65 -4.33 -19.31
C GLY A 67 10.38 -3.83 -17.87
N LYS A 68 9.27 -4.22 -17.24
CA LYS A 68 8.90 -3.81 -15.86
C LYS A 68 8.62 -5.01 -14.95
N ARG A 69 9.36 -6.11 -15.11
CA ARG A 69 9.11 -7.34 -14.35
C ARG A 69 9.66 -7.26 -12.93
N THR A 70 8.79 -7.41 -11.93
CA THR A 70 9.23 -7.46 -10.52
C THR A 70 9.42 -8.89 -10.03
N LEU A 71 10.52 -9.52 -10.46
CA LEU A 71 10.84 -10.90 -10.07
C LEU A 71 11.03 -11.07 -8.54
N GLY A 72 11.43 -10.00 -7.84
CA GLY A 72 11.54 -10.02 -6.38
C GLY A 72 10.24 -10.37 -5.65
N TYR A 73 9.09 -10.16 -6.29
CA TYR A 73 7.79 -10.52 -5.71
C TYR A 73 7.66 -12.03 -5.41
N PHE A 74 8.35 -12.89 -6.17
CA PHE A 74 8.33 -14.34 -5.91
C PHE A 74 8.99 -14.73 -4.57
N ALA A 75 9.89 -13.90 -4.05
CA ALA A 75 10.37 -14.07 -2.68
C ALA A 75 9.29 -13.61 -1.68
N GLN A 76 8.68 -12.45 -1.94
CA GLN A 76 7.72 -11.79 -1.03
C GLN A 76 6.41 -12.58 -0.87
N VAL A 77 5.92 -13.21 -1.93
CA VAL A 77 4.69 -14.04 -1.89
C VAL A 77 4.80 -15.19 -0.88
N GLY A 78 6.02 -15.61 -0.55
CA GLY A 78 6.29 -16.59 0.49
C GLY A 78 5.77 -16.18 1.87
N VAL A 79 5.61 -14.88 2.17
CA VAL A 79 5.04 -14.38 3.44
C VAL A 79 3.57 -14.76 3.61
N GLY A 80 2.86 -15.06 2.51
CA GLY A 80 1.47 -15.47 2.56
C GLY A 80 0.48 -14.33 2.42
N LEU A 81 -0.58 -14.37 3.22
CA LEU A 81 -1.69 -13.41 3.18
C LEU A 81 -1.26 -11.94 3.14
N PRO A 82 -0.22 -11.49 3.86
CA PRO A 82 0.19 -10.09 3.79
C PRO A 82 0.62 -9.62 2.40
N ALA A 83 1.20 -10.50 1.57
CA ALA A 83 1.76 -10.15 0.25
C ALA A 83 0.87 -10.57 -0.93
N LEU A 84 -0.20 -11.35 -0.69
CA LEU A 84 -1.12 -11.81 -1.74
C LEU A 84 -1.98 -10.71 -2.38
N PRO A 85 -2.40 -9.62 -1.70
CA PRO A 85 -3.18 -8.56 -2.31
C PRO A 85 -2.53 -8.00 -3.58
N ALA A 86 -1.21 -7.91 -3.65
CA ALA A 86 -0.45 -7.51 -4.82
C ALA A 86 -0.87 -8.21 -6.13
N LEU A 87 -1.19 -9.51 -6.10
CA LEU A 87 -1.64 -10.25 -7.30
C LEU A 87 -3.01 -9.75 -7.79
N VAL A 88 -3.92 -9.50 -6.86
CA VAL A 88 -5.26 -8.98 -7.15
C VAL A 88 -5.15 -7.53 -7.65
N GLN A 89 -4.31 -6.72 -7.01
CA GLN A 89 -4.07 -5.33 -7.40
C GLN A 89 -3.50 -5.23 -8.80
N THR A 90 -2.56 -6.11 -9.17
CA THR A 90 -1.99 -6.15 -10.52
C THR A 90 -3.07 -6.43 -11.57
N SER A 91 -4.01 -7.35 -11.29
CA SER A 91 -5.15 -7.60 -12.18
C SER A 91 -6.04 -6.37 -12.33
N ARG A 92 -6.35 -5.69 -11.22
CA ARG A 92 -7.15 -4.44 -11.22
C ARG A 92 -6.47 -3.33 -12.01
N TYR A 93 -5.16 -3.15 -11.79
CA TYR A 93 -4.35 -2.15 -12.48
C TYR A 93 -4.29 -2.42 -13.98
N ASN A 94 -4.02 -3.66 -14.41
CA ASN A 94 -3.93 -4.01 -15.82
C ASN A 94 -5.27 -3.89 -16.57
N LYS A 95 -6.41 -4.06 -15.89
CA LYS A 95 -7.73 -3.80 -16.47
C LYS A 95 -7.96 -2.31 -16.74
N LEU A 96 -7.40 -1.46 -15.90
CA LEU A 96 -7.50 0.00 -16.02
C LEU A 96 -6.49 0.56 -17.04
N VAL A 97 -5.26 0.02 -17.02
CA VAL A 97 -4.13 0.44 -17.85
C VAL A 97 -3.97 -0.54 -19.02
N SER A 98 -4.80 -0.40 -20.06
CA SER A 98 -4.68 -1.20 -21.28
C SER A 98 -3.33 -0.97 -21.99
N PRO A 99 -2.71 -2.00 -22.63
CA PRO A 99 -1.35 -1.94 -23.20
C PRO A 99 -1.13 -0.88 -24.28
N SER A 100 -2.19 -0.45 -24.97
CA SER A 100 -2.13 0.61 -25.99
C SER A 100 -1.90 2.02 -25.41
N ASN A 101 -2.09 2.21 -24.10
CA ASN A 101 -1.94 3.50 -23.41
C ASN A 101 -0.75 3.54 -22.44
N GLN A 102 0.09 2.51 -22.42
CA GLN A 102 1.17 2.38 -21.43
C GLN A 102 2.26 3.47 -21.56
N ASN A 103 2.47 3.99 -22.77
CA ASN A 103 3.34 5.15 -23.04
C ASN A 103 2.62 6.51 -22.85
N ARG A 104 1.29 6.53 -22.70
CA ARG A 104 0.49 7.74 -22.46
C ARG A 104 0.19 7.98 -20.98
N ASN A 105 0.33 6.93 -20.17
CA ASN A 105 0.07 6.96 -18.73
C ASN A 105 1.34 7.30 -17.92
N ASP A 106 2.51 7.27 -18.55
CA ASP A 106 3.66 8.05 -18.07
C ASP A 106 3.36 9.51 -18.42
N VAL A 107 3.53 10.38 -17.44
CA VAL A 107 3.12 11.79 -17.40
C VAL A 107 3.98 12.62 -18.36
N ASP A 108 3.94 12.31 -19.65
CA ASP A 108 4.53 13.11 -20.71
C ASP A 108 3.42 13.78 -21.53
N SER A 109 3.25 15.06 -21.21
CA SER A 109 3.00 16.16 -22.15
C SER A 109 1.58 16.43 -22.68
N ASN A 110 0.59 15.54 -22.54
CA ASN A 110 -0.81 15.86 -22.94
C ASN A 110 -1.78 15.79 -21.75
N TYR A 111 -1.43 16.51 -20.67
CA TYR A 111 -2.17 16.57 -19.39
C TYR A 111 -3.67 16.91 -19.55
N PHE A 112 -4.04 17.54 -20.67
CA PHE A 112 -5.41 17.94 -20.99
C PHE A 112 -6.23 16.94 -21.82
N GLU A 113 -5.61 15.90 -22.42
CA GLU A 113 -6.23 15.20 -23.56
C GLU A 113 -6.35 13.67 -23.49
N SER A 114 -6.30 13.01 -22.31
CA SER A 114 -6.60 11.57 -22.31
C SER A 114 -7.46 10.94 -21.20
N HIS A 115 -8.77 10.91 -21.49
CA HIS A 115 -9.70 9.78 -21.29
C HIS A 115 -9.99 9.35 -19.81
N PRO A 116 -10.63 8.20 -19.54
CA PRO A 116 -12.02 7.88 -19.10
C PRO A 116 -12.55 8.32 -17.69
N TYR A 117 -11.92 9.22 -16.94
CA TYR A 117 -12.24 9.43 -15.50
C TYR A 117 -13.50 10.26 -15.19
N ARG A 118 -14.26 10.69 -16.21
CA ARG A 118 -15.62 11.25 -16.02
C ARG A 118 -16.57 10.30 -15.29
N THR A 119 -16.27 9.00 -15.31
CA THR A 119 -17.10 7.93 -14.72
C THR A 119 -17.11 7.93 -13.18
N GLU A 120 -16.19 8.64 -12.52
CA GLU A 120 -16.09 8.71 -11.05
C GLU A 120 -16.91 9.86 -10.43
N MET A 121 -17.78 10.49 -11.22
CA MET A 121 -18.59 11.62 -10.77
C MET A 121 -19.93 11.11 -10.20
N PRO A 122 -20.44 11.72 -9.10
CA PRO A 122 -19.89 12.86 -8.38
C PRO A 122 -18.67 12.47 -7.52
N LEU A 123 -17.68 13.37 -7.49
CA LEU A 123 -16.46 13.22 -6.68
C LEU A 123 -16.50 14.21 -5.52
N GLU A 124 -16.50 13.69 -4.30
CA GLU A 124 -16.32 14.48 -3.09
C GLU A 124 -15.11 13.96 -2.31
N ALA A 125 -14.11 14.81 -2.11
CA ALA A 125 -12.87 14.41 -1.46
C ALA A 125 -12.22 15.60 -0.71
N PRO A 126 -11.46 15.34 0.36
CA PRO A 126 -10.59 16.36 0.90
C PRO A 126 -9.49 16.68 -0.12
N PHE A 127 -9.17 17.96 -0.26
CA PHE A 127 -8.20 18.48 -1.20
C PHE A 127 -7.13 19.27 -0.44
N LYS A 128 -5.88 19.02 -0.80
CA LYS A 128 -4.73 19.80 -0.35
C LYS A 128 -3.91 20.20 -1.55
N GLY A 129 -3.62 21.49 -1.69
CA GLY A 129 -2.94 21.98 -2.88
C GLY A 129 -2.60 23.44 -2.80
N THR A 130 -2.48 24.05 -3.97
CA THR A 130 -2.18 25.46 -4.16
C THR A 130 -3.18 26.11 -5.09
N LEU A 131 -3.50 27.36 -4.79
CA LEU A 131 -4.27 28.24 -5.66
C LEU A 131 -3.30 29.10 -6.46
N LEU A 132 -3.54 29.23 -7.76
CA LEU A 132 -2.93 30.22 -8.63
C LEU A 132 -4.06 30.89 -9.42
N ASP A 133 -4.54 32.01 -8.90
CA ASP A 133 -5.72 32.69 -9.43
C ASP A 133 -5.50 34.20 -9.61
N ARG A 134 -6.24 34.80 -10.53
CA ARG A 134 -6.29 36.25 -10.73
C ARG A 134 -7.57 36.78 -10.11
N GLY A 135 -7.44 37.52 -9.01
CA GLY A 135 -8.53 38.18 -8.29
C GLY A 135 -9.33 39.15 -9.18
N GLU A 136 -10.53 39.53 -8.71
CA GLU A 136 -11.40 40.49 -9.41
C GLU A 136 -10.73 41.86 -9.61
N ASP A 137 -9.87 42.27 -8.67
CA ASP A 137 -9.06 43.50 -8.74
C ASP A 137 -7.87 43.40 -9.72
N GLY A 138 -7.74 42.29 -10.47
CA GLY A 138 -6.60 42.00 -11.34
C GLY A 138 -5.31 41.60 -10.61
N LYS A 139 -5.34 41.53 -9.27
CA LYS A 139 -4.20 41.08 -8.46
C LYS A 139 -4.14 39.57 -8.41
N ASN A 140 -2.92 39.01 -8.44
CA ASN A 140 -2.73 37.58 -8.29
C ASN A 140 -2.99 37.15 -6.85
N ILE A 141 -3.79 36.10 -6.69
CA ILE A 141 -4.09 35.40 -5.45
C ILE A 141 -3.38 34.05 -5.54
N SER A 142 -2.46 33.81 -4.62
CA SER A 142 -1.81 32.51 -4.49
C SER A 142 -1.63 32.14 -3.04
N GLY A 143 -1.64 30.84 -2.76
CA GLY A 143 -1.51 30.32 -1.41
C GLY A 143 -1.85 28.84 -1.33
N LYS A 144 -1.74 28.29 -0.12
CA LYS A 144 -2.05 26.88 0.15
C LYS A 144 -3.53 26.70 0.39
N LEU A 145 -4.12 25.75 -0.34
CA LEU A 145 -5.51 25.35 -0.18
C LEU A 145 -5.60 24.10 0.68
N GLU A 146 -6.46 24.14 1.70
CA GLU A 146 -6.87 22.97 2.47
C GLU A 146 -8.38 23.00 2.67
N GLY A 147 -9.07 21.96 2.21
CA GLY A 147 -10.53 21.94 2.22
C GLY A 147 -11.12 20.69 1.58
N TYR A 148 -12.33 20.83 1.04
CA TYR A 148 -13.05 19.79 0.33
C TYR A 148 -13.39 20.27 -1.07
N ILE A 149 -13.28 19.35 -2.03
CA ILE A 149 -13.71 19.56 -3.40
C ILE A 149 -14.94 18.70 -3.69
N LYS A 150 -15.91 19.28 -4.40
CA LYS A 150 -17.11 18.60 -4.90
C LYS A 150 -17.20 18.81 -6.40
N LEU A 151 -17.01 17.76 -7.19
CA LEU A 151 -17.10 17.80 -8.65
C LEU A 151 -18.28 16.95 -9.13
N LYS A 152 -18.98 17.42 -10.16
CA LYS A 152 -20.09 16.72 -10.82
C LYS A 152 -20.04 16.92 -12.33
N THR A 153 -20.66 16.01 -13.06
CA THR A 153 -20.89 16.17 -14.50
C THR A 153 -22.12 17.03 -14.74
N VAL A 154 -21.98 18.02 -15.62
CA VAL A 154 -23.07 18.89 -16.09
C VAL A 154 -23.14 18.86 -17.62
N PRO A 155 -24.33 18.93 -18.24
CA PRO A 155 -24.45 19.10 -19.68
C PRO A 155 -23.80 20.42 -20.12
N SER A 156 -23.09 20.40 -21.25
CA SER A 156 -22.44 21.54 -21.88
C SER A 156 -22.66 21.50 -23.39
N ASP A 157 -22.44 22.62 -24.08
CA ASP A 157 -22.60 22.74 -25.54
C ASP A 157 -21.76 21.70 -26.31
N PHE A 158 -20.66 21.23 -25.72
CA PHE A 158 -19.76 20.23 -26.29
C PHE A 158 -19.87 18.85 -25.60
N GLY A 159 -21.05 18.50 -25.08
CA GLY A 159 -21.35 17.20 -24.50
C GLY A 159 -21.54 17.26 -22.98
N THR A 160 -20.69 16.55 -22.23
CA THR A 160 -20.64 16.70 -20.77
C THR A 160 -19.42 17.52 -20.37
N ALA A 161 -19.57 18.38 -19.38
CA ALA A 161 -18.49 19.13 -18.75
C ALA A 161 -18.43 18.78 -17.26
N ILE A 162 -17.28 19.01 -16.63
CA ILE A 162 -17.13 18.90 -15.19
C ILE A 162 -17.31 20.30 -14.60
N SER A 163 -18.11 20.38 -13.54
CA SER A 163 -18.27 21.59 -12.75
C SER A 163 -18.33 21.24 -11.28
N GLY A 164 -17.86 22.12 -10.42
CA GLY A 164 -17.80 21.87 -9.01
C GLY A 164 -17.45 23.08 -8.18
N THR A 165 -17.24 22.84 -6.88
CA THR A 165 -16.82 23.86 -5.94
C THR A 165 -15.70 23.35 -5.05
N PHE A 166 -14.82 24.26 -4.65
CA PHE A 166 -13.89 24.05 -3.55
C PHE A 166 -14.34 24.89 -2.35
N GLU A 167 -14.45 24.25 -1.19
CA GLU A 167 -14.81 24.86 0.09
C GLU A 167 -13.67 24.61 1.09
N GLY A 168 -13.11 25.67 1.68
CA GLY A 168 -12.00 25.49 2.62
C GLY A 168 -11.26 26.77 2.99
N THR A 169 -9.97 26.62 3.21
CA THR A 169 -9.07 27.69 3.65
C THR A 169 -7.97 27.95 2.63
N LEU A 170 -7.56 29.22 2.52
CA LEU A 170 -6.36 29.68 1.84
C LEU A 170 -5.40 30.21 2.89
N ASP A 171 -4.22 29.61 3.01
CA ASP A 171 -3.21 29.95 4.04
C ASP A 171 -3.82 30.00 5.46
N ASN A 172 -4.62 28.99 5.80
CA ASN A 172 -5.37 28.84 7.07
C ASN A 172 -6.48 29.88 7.32
N LYS A 173 -6.81 30.73 6.35
CA LYS A 173 -7.93 31.67 6.44
C LYS A 173 -9.10 31.17 5.61
N PRO A 174 -10.34 31.23 6.11
CA PRO A 174 -11.50 30.80 5.34
C PRO A 174 -11.64 31.65 4.07
N ILE A 175 -11.92 31.00 2.95
CA ILE A 175 -12.22 31.67 1.68
C ILE A 175 -13.64 31.38 1.22
N SER A 176 -14.17 32.28 0.40
CA SER A 176 -15.40 32.02 -0.36
C SER A 176 -15.22 30.79 -1.25
N ALA A 177 -16.30 30.04 -1.44
CA ALA A 177 -16.27 28.86 -2.30
C ALA A 177 -15.77 29.22 -3.70
N LEU A 178 -14.75 28.51 -4.17
CA LEU A 178 -14.21 28.69 -5.51
C LEU A 178 -15.03 27.85 -6.48
N ASN A 179 -15.49 28.45 -7.57
CA ASN A 179 -16.17 27.72 -8.63
C ASN A 179 -15.13 27.09 -9.56
N LEU A 180 -15.35 25.82 -9.86
CA LEU A 180 -14.43 24.98 -10.60
C LEU A 180 -15.11 24.47 -11.87
N SER A 181 -14.37 24.42 -12.96
CA SER A 181 -14.85 23.85 -14.24
C SER A 181 -13.73 23.22 -15.04
N ASP A 182 -14.09 22.63 -16.17
CA ASP A 182 -13.12 22.22 -17.18
C ASP A 182 -12.18 23.39 -17.58
N PRO A 183 -10.90 23.10 -17.91
CA PRO A 183 -10.28 21.76 -17.90
C PRO A 183 -10.05 21.20 -16.49
N VAL A 184 -10.31 19.89 -16.33
CA VAL A 184 -10.04 19.14 -15.10
C VAL A 184 -9.10 17.96 -15.39
N GLY A 185 -7.95 17.94 -14.73
CA GLY A 185 -7.00 16.84 -14.73
C GLY A 185 -7.15 16.02 -13.45
N ILE A 186 -7.53 14.75 -13.56
CA ILE A 186 -7.64 13.84 -12.41
C ILE A 186 -6.72 12.64 -12.61
N GLY A 187 -5.84 12.39 -11.66
CA GLY A 187 -4.97 11.21 -11.66
C GLY A 187 -5.75 9.89 -11.56
N LEU A 188 -5.09 8.78 -11.90
CA LEU A 188 -5.69 7.45 -11.85
C LEU A 188 -6.30 7.14 -10.47
N PRO A 189 -7.48 6.50 -10.42
CA PRO A 189 -8.06 6.02 -9.16
C PRO A 189 -7.18 5.01 -8.46
N LEU A 190 -6.42 4.23 -9.24
CA LEU A 190 -5.48 3.21 -8.77
C LEU A 190 -4.06 3.70 -9.01
N GLY A 191 -3.18 3.59 -8.02
CA GLY A 191 -1.76 3.95 -8.14
C GLY A 191 -1.00 3.64 -6.86
N GLY A 192 0.33 3.58 -6.90
CA GLY A 192 1.15 3.30 -5.72
C GLY A 192 1.17 4.41 -4.68
N ASP A 193 0.91 5.66 -5.10
CA ASP A 193 0.81 6.81 -4.19
C ASP A 193 -0.49 6.78 -3.37
N LYS A 194 -0.40 7.19 -2.10
CA LYS A 194 -1.56 7.37 -1.21
C LYS A 194 -2.49 8.49 -1.65
N GLU A 195 -2.01 9.38 -2.51
CA GLU A 195 -2.73 10.53 -3.03
C GLU A 195 -2.60 10.58 -4.56
N ARG A 196 -3.63 11.08 -5.22
CA ARG A 196 -3.62 11.31 -6.67
C ARG A 196 -3.70 12.80 -6.95
N VAL A 197 -2.99 13.22 -7.99
CA VAL A 197 -2.99 14.60 -8.44
C VAL A 197 -4.38 14.99 -8.94
N LEU A 198 -4.78 16.21 -8.63
CA LEU A 198 -5.98 16.85 -9.11
C LEU A 198 -5.63 18.28 -9.51
N GLU A 199 -5.95 18.64 -10.75
CA GLU A 199 -5.86 19.98 -11.29
C GLU A 199 -7.22 20.41 -11.82
N CYS A 200 -7.62 21.65 -11.56
CA CYS A 200 -8.89 22.18 -12.03
C CYS A 200 -8.80 23.67 -12.30
N ALA A 201 -9.44 24.12 -13.38
CA ALA A 201 -9.59 25.56 -13.63
C ALA A 201 -10.55 26.20 -12.63
N VAL A 202 -10.22 27.42 -12.21
CA VAL A 202 -11.04 28.29 -11.38
C VAL A 202 -11.74 29.27 -12.30
N VAL A 203 -13.08 29.29 -12.21
CA VAL A 203 -13.90 30.18 -13.03
C VAL A 203 -14.63 31.19 -12.18
N ARG A 204 -14.72 32.41 -12.71
CA ARG A 204 -15.62 33.45 -12.19
C ARG A 204 -16.60 33.87 -13.25
N GLU A 205 -17.78 34.28 -12.81
CA GLU A 205 -18.76 34.88 -13.70
C GLU A 205 -18.52 36.39 -13.76
N VAL A 206 -18.05 36.87 -14.91
CA VAL A 206 -17.80 38.29 -15.17
C VAL A 206 -18.67 38.70 -16.34
N ASN A 207 -19.56 39.68 -16.13
CA ASN A 207 -20.50 40.17 -17.15
C ASN A 207 -21.38 39.08 -17.78
N GLY A 208 -21.80 38.08 -16.99
CA GLY A 208 -22.64 36.97 -17.45
C GLY A 208 -21.91 35.92 -18.31
N ARG A 209 -20.57 35.97 -18.37
CA ARG A 209 -19.74 34.94 -19.01
C ARG A 209 -18.81 34.33 -17.96
N GLN A 210 -18.68 33.01 -17.99
CA GLN A 210 -17.67 32.32 -17.20
C GLN A 210 -16.30 32.56 -17.83
N THR A 211 -15.41 33.18 -17.07
CA THR A 211 -14.02 33.41 -17.44
C THR A 211 -13.12 32.57 -16.57
N ASP A 212 -12.19 31.85 -17.21
CA ASP A 212 -11.08 31.20 -16.53
C ASP A 212 -10.16 32.28 -15.94
N THR A 213 -10.06 32.29 -14.61
CA THR A 213 -9.24 33.26 -13.87
C THR A 213 -7.95 32.64 -13.33
N GLY A 214 -7.83 31.31 -13.32
CA GLY A 214 -6.73 30.60 -12.69
C GLY A 214 -6.93 29.09 -12.59
N HIS A 215 -6.08 28.43 -11.82
CA HIS A 215 -6.18 27.00 -11.57
C HIS A 215 -5.84 26.66 -10.12
N ILE A 216 -6.37 25.53 -9.67
CA ILE A 216 -5.93 24.83 -8.47
C ILE A 216 -5.16 23.59 -8.88
N GLU A 217 -4.04 23.35 -8.22
CA GLU A 217 -3.24 22.14 -8.40
C GLU A 217 -2.99 21.53 -7.02
N GLY A 218 -3.20 20.22 -6.88
CA GLY A 218 -2.99 19.56 -5.61
C GLY A 218 -3.28 18.08 -5.65
N SER A 219 -3.66 17.55 -4.50
CA SER A 219 -3.81 16.13 -4.26
C SER A 219 -5.12 15.82 -3.55
N ILE A 220 -5.71 14.69 -3.92
CA ILE A 220 -6.82 14.06 -3.19
C ILE A 220 -6.39 12.66 -2.73
N PRO A 221 -6.83 12.18 -1.56
CA PRO A 221 -6.41 10.87 -1.06
C PRO A 221 -7.04 9.73 -1.88
N ARG A 222 -6.27 8.67 -2.08
CA ARG A 222 -6.78 7.39 -2.57
C ARG A 222 -7.26 6.53 -1.40
N PRO A 223 -8.38 5.81 -1.54
CA PRO A 223 -8.78 4.79 -0.58
C PRO A 223 -7.67 3.74 -0.39
N PHE A 224 -7.55 3.15 0.80
CA PHE A 224 -6.52 2.15 1.14
C PHE A 224 -6.37 1.05 0.07
N LEU A 225 -7.48 0.45 -0.35
CA LEU A 225 -7.49 -0.62 -1.35
C LEU A 225 -7.08 -0.17 -2.76
N ASN A 226 -6.97 1.13 -3.02
CA ASN A 226 -6.59 1.65 -4.32
C ASN A 226 -5.10 2.02 -4.41
N TRP A 227 -4.35 1.89 -3.31
CA TRP A 227 -2.90 2.11 -3.32
C TRP A 227 -2.08 1.01 -2.64
N PHE A 228 -2.65 0.30 -1.67
CA PHE A 228 -1.93 -0.76 -0.96
C PHE A 228 -1.53 -1.89 -1.92
N GLU A 229 -0.22 -2.18 -1.97
CA GLU A 229 0.41 -3.18 -2.87
C GLU A 229 0.09 -3.02 -4.36
N MET A 230 -0.23 -1.79 -4.78
CA MET A 230 -0.50 -1.47 -6.17
C MET A 230 0.81 -1.42 -6.98
N PRO A 231 0.82 -1.86 -8.25
CA PRO A 231 1.96 -1.66 -9.14
C PRO A 231 2.33 -0.17 -9.25
N LEU A 232 3.63 0.11 -9.24
CA LEU A 232 4.16 1.47 -9.36
C LEU A 232 4.33 1.87 -10.84
N SER A 233 3.96 3.10 -11.16
CA SER A 233 4.37 3.77 -12.40
C SER A 233 5.87 4.12 -12.37
N ASN A 234 6.44 4.47 -13.54
CA ASN A 234 7.85 4.86 -13.61
C ASN A 234 8.12 6.10 -12.75
N ARG A 235 7.23 7.10 -12.82
CA ARG A 235 7.32 8.31 -12.01
C ARG A 235 7.27 8.01 -10.51
N GLU A 236 6.34 7.15 -10.07
CA GLU A 236 6.25 6.77 -8.65
C GLU A 236 7.49 6.03 -8.16
N LEU A 237 8.09 5.20 -9.04
CA LEU A 237 9.35 4.49 -8.78
C LEU A 237 10.54 5.45 -8.73
N ASP A 238 10.61 6.43 -9.63
CA ASP A 238 11.64 7.47 -9.61
C ASP A 238 11.50 8.38 -8.38
N ASP A 239 10.27 8.75 -8.01
CA ASP A 239 9.97 9.56 -6.84
C ASP A 239 10.35 8.85 -5.55
N ILE A 240 10.06 7.56 -5.42
CA ILE A 240 10.46 6.80 -4.23
C ILE A 240 11.98 6.60 -4.18
N ASN A 241 12.63 6.34 -5.30
CA ASN A 241 14.08 6.23 -5.39
C ASN A 241 14.76 7.57 -5.07
N LYS A 242 14.19 8.69 -5.50
CA LYS A 242 14.66 10.03 -5.15
C LYS A 242 14.46 10.34 -3.66
N LYS A 243 13.32 9.96 -3.08
CA LYS A 243 12.97 10.23 -1.68
C LYS A 243 13.77 9.38 -0.68
N LEU A 244 13.92 8.08 -0.97
CA LEU A 244 14.48 7.10 -0.03
C LEU A 244 15.91 6.66 -0.41
N GLY A 245 16.28 6.76 -1.69
CA GLY A 245 17.57 6.29 -2.20
C GLY A 245 17.83 4.84 -1.81
N LYS A 246 19.02 4.59 -1.27
CA LYS A 246 19.45 3.24 -0.82
C LYS A 246 18.53 2.62 0.24
N ARG A 247 17.75 3.41 0.98
CA ARG A 247 16.82 2.87 1.99
C ARG A 247 15.73 2.03 1.35
N TYR A 248 15.31 2.36 0.14
CA TYR A 248 14.29 1.59 -0.58
C TYR A 248 14.79 0.18 -0.91
N GLU A 249 16.04 0.06 -1.38
CA GLU A 249 16.65 -1.25 -1.64
C GLU A 249 16.70 -2.12 -0.38
N PHE A 250 17.09 -1.55 0.77
CA PHE A 250 17.05 -2.28 2.05
C PHE A 250 15.64 -2.70 2.43
N ALA A 251 14.65 -1.83 2.23
CA ALA A 251 13.25 -2.13 2.50
C ALA A 251 12.76 -3.34 1.68
N VAL A 252 13.09 -3.37 0.39
CA VAL A 252 12.81 -4.50 -0.50
C VAL A 252 13.52 -5.77 -0.02
N VAL A 253 14.81 -5.71 0.33
CA VAL A 253 15.56 -6.86 0.84
C VAL A 253 14.94 -7.43 2.12
N PHE A 254 14.46 -6.61 3.04
CA PHE A 254 13.77 -7.08 4.26
C PHE A 254 12.52 -7.90 3.90
N THR A 255 11.72 -7.43 2.95
CA THR A 255 10.53 -8.17 2.51
C THR A 255 10.89 -9.47 1.77
N TRP A 256 12.00 -9.51 1.03
CA TRP A 256 12.51 -10.75 0.42
C TRP A 256 12.94 -11.76 1.48
N ILE A 257 13.73 -11.32 2.46
CA ILE A 257 14.20 -12.17 3.57
C ILE A 257 12.99 -12.74 4.32
N ALA A 258 11.99 -11.92 4.65
CA ALA A 258 10.80 -12.38 5.35
C ALA A 258 10.08 -13.52 4.59
N GLY A 259 9.92 -13.36 3.27
CA GLY A 259 9.24 -14.38 2.47
C GLY A 259 10.06 -15.65 2.29
N LEU A 260 11.37 -15.54 2.07
CA LEU A 260 12.27 -16.69 1.99
C LEU A 260 12.35 -17.44 3.32
N LEU A 261 12.37 -16.73 4.46
CA LEU A 261 12.31 -17.33 5.78
C LEU A 261 11.00 -18.10 5.98
N ASN A 262 9.87 -17.55 5.52
CA ASN A 262 8.60 -18.27 5.65
C ASN A 262 8.56 -19.55 4.80
N LEU A 263 9.23 -19.59 3.65
CA LEU A 263 9.38 -20.86 2.89
C LEU A 263 10.06 -21.96 3.70
N LEU A 264 11.10 -21.61 4.47
CA LEU A 264 11.76 -22.56 5.38
C LEU A 264 10.83 -22.98 6.53
N VAL A 265 10.02 -22.06 7.05
CA VAL A 265 9.02 -22.35 8.07
C VAL A 265 7.93 -23.29 7.56
N ILE A 266 7.45 -23.09 6.32
CA ILE A 266 6.49 -23.99 5.68
C ILE A 266 7.08 -25.40 5.55
N TRP A 267 8.37 -25.50 5.18
CA TRP A 267 9.07 -26.79 5.14
C TRP A 267 9.16 -27.45 6.53
N ASP A 268 9.53 -26.71 7.58
CA ASP A 268 9.54 -27.22 8.97
C ASP A 268 8.13 -27.59 9.47
N ALA A 269 7.08 -26.96 8.94
CA ALA A 269 5.68 -27.31 9.20
C ALA A 269 5.29 -28.65 8.52
N PHE A 270 5.77 -28.86 7.29
CA PHE A 270 5.42 -30.02 6.48
C PHE A 270 6.12 -31.30 6.94
N GLU A 271 7.45 -31.29 7.10
CA GLU A 271 8.20 -32.50 7.45
C GLU A 271 8.11 -32.89 8.93
N GLY A 272 7.68 -31.96 9.78
CA GLY A 272 7.73 -32.15 11.23
C GLY A 272 9.15 -31.90 11.79
N PRO A 273 9.35 -32.01 13.12
CA PRO A 273 10.65 -31.72 13.72
C PRO A 273 11.71 -32.76 13.30
N ALA A 274 12.84 -32.29 12.76
CA ALA A 274 14.02 -33.12 12.48
C ALA A 274 14.64 -33.76 13.73
N TYR A 275 14.32 -33.24 14.93
CA TYR A 275 14.76 -33.79 16.21
C TYR A 275 13.56 -33.98 17.14
N GLY A 276 13.32 -35.23 17.56
CA GLY A 276 12.47 -35.52 18.70
C GLY A 276 13.11 -34.90 19.95
N LYS A 277 12.36 -34.09 20.71
CA LYS A 277 12.82 -33.58 22.00
C LYS A 277 13.11 -34.77 22.93
N GLY A 278 14.38 -34.99 23.25
CA GLY A 278 14.85 -35.98 24.22
C GLY A 278 16.17 -35.63 24.93
N ASP A 279 16.84 -34.52 24.59
CA ASP A 279 18.22 -34.26 25.05
C ASP A 279 18.36 -33.02 25.94
N GLU A 280 17.26 -32.45 26.42
CA GLU A 280 17.32 -31.55 27.58
C GLU A 280 17.11 -32.42 28.83
N GLU A 281 18.20 -32.98 29.38
CA GLU A 281 18.19 -33.52 30.74
C GLU A 281 17.70 -32.41 31.67
N GLU A 282 16.47 -32.55 32.14
CA GLU A 282 15.91 -31.73 33.19
C GLU A 282 16.79 -31.92 34.43
N ALA A 283 17.67 -30.96 34.71
CA ALA A 283 18.60 -31.01 35.82
C ALA A 283 17.80 -31.24 37.11
N ALA A 284 17.86 -32.48 37.63
CA ALA A 284 17.09 -32.90 38.78
C ALA A 284 17.34 -31.94 39.97
N PRO A 285 16.29 -31.55 40.72
CA PRO A 285 16.45 -30.60 41.81
C PRO A 285 17.38 -31.19 42.88
N GLN A 286 18.49 -30.49 43.14
CA GLN A 286 19.44 -30.85 44.20
C GLN A 286 18.69 -30.88 45.55
N LYS A 287 18.59 -32.07 46.15
CA LYS A 287 18.07 -32.24 47.52
C LYS A 287 18.99 -31.46 48.48
N LYS A 288 18.42 -30.48 49.19
CA LYS A 288 19.11 -29.78 50.29
C LYS A 288 19.48 -30.79 51.39
N PRO A 289 20.68 -30.72 51.99
CA PRO A 289 21.01 -31.57 53.13
C PRO A 289 20.13 -31.19 54.32
N VAL A 290 19.48 -32.20 54.91
CA VAL A 290 18.78 -32.08 56.19
C VAL A 290 19.83 -31.85 57.27
N ALA A 291 19.67 -30.78 58.05
CA ALA A 291 20.54 -30.51 59.20
C ALA A 291 20.16 -31.45 60.36
N ASP A 292 21.13 -32.23 60.85
CA ASP A 292 20.97 -33.02 62.07
C ASP A 292 20.76 -32.11 63.29
N PRO A 293 19.75 -32.37 64.14
CA PRO A 293 19.64 -31.68 65.41
C PRO A 293 20.68 -32.25 66.39
N LYS A 294 21.52 -31.37 66.93
CA LYS A 294 22.48 -31.69 67.98
C LYS A 294 21.75 -32.08 69.28
N THR A 295 22.35 -33.08 69.93
CA THR A 295 22.20 -33.59 71.32
C THR A 295 20.91 -34.29 71.70
#